data_AF-A0A949YC84-F1
#
_entry.id   AF-A0A949YC84-F1
#
_cell.length_a   1.000
_cell.length_b   1.000
_cell.length_c   1.000
_cell.angle_alpha   90.00
_cell.angle_beta   90.00
_cell.angle_gamma   90.00
#
_symmetry.space_group_name_H-M   'P 1'
#
loop_
_entity.id
_entity.type
_entity.pdbx_description
1 polymer ?
#
loop_
_entity_poly.entity_id
_entity_poly.type
_entity_poly.pdbx_seq_one_letter_code
_entity_poly.pdbx_strand_id
1 'polypeptide(L)'
;MKTTLEIPDELFRSAKARAAEEGVSLKDYVAAALRAKLKNTSNTDTRPWMKHFGSLAHLRKETRRIEKIIEDEFGTINLEDWK
;
A
#
# COMPACT_ATOMS: atom_id res chain seq x y z
N MET A 1 -9.14 -25.70 14.56
CA MET A 1 -8.18 -26.08 15.61
C MET A 1 -8.40 -25.18 16.82
N LYS A 2 -8.40 -25.75 18.03
CA LYS A 2 -8.55 -25.01 19.29
C LYS A 2 -7.16 -24.63 19.79
N THR A 3 -6.95 -23.35 20.08
CA THR A 3 -5.68 -22.82 20.58
C THR A 3 -5.97 -22.05 21.86
N THR A 4 -5.16 -22.27 22.89
CA THR A 4 -5.22 -21.52 24.15
C THR A 4 -4.13 -20.47 24.13
N LEU A 5 -4.46 -19.23 24.51
CA LEU A 5 -3.53 -18.11 24.61
C LEU A 5 -3.71 -17.45 25.98
N GLU A 6 -2.62 -17.07 26.61
CA GLU A 6 -2.64 -16.29 27.85
C GLU A 6 -2.67 -14.79 27.50
N ILE A 7 -3.62 -14.07 28.09
CA ILE A 7 -3.77 -12.62 27.92
C ILE A 7 -4.13 -11.99 29.28
N PRO A 8 -3.70 -10.74 29.54
CA PRO A 8 -4.09 -10.03 30.76
C PRO A 8 -5.62 -9.92 30.90
N ASP A 9 -6.15 -10.07 32.12
CA ASP A 9 -7.61 -10.04 32.37
C ASP A 9 -8.26 -8.72 31.92
N GLU A 10 -7.59 -7.59 32.16
CA GLU A 10 -8.08 -6.28 31.73
C GLU A 10 -8.25 -6.23 30.20
N LEU A 11 -7.27 -6.74 29.45
CA LEU A 11 -7.32 -6.79 27.99
C LEU A 11 -8.44 -7.72 27.50
N PHE A 12 -8.61 -8.87 28.17
CA PHE A 12 -9.70 -9.79 27.87
C PHE A 12 -11.07 -9.13 28.04
N ARG A 13 -11.28 -8.41 29.15
CA ARG A 13 -12.54 -7.69 29.41
C ARG A 13 -12.81 -6.61 28.38
N SER A 14 -11.82 -5.79 28.06
CA SER A 14 -11.96 -4.75 27.02
C SER A 14 -12.28 -5.35 25.65
N ALA A 15 -11.57 -6.41 25.25
CA ALA A 15 -11.85 -7.09 23.99
C ALA A 15 -13.25 -7.71 23.95
N LYS A 16 -13.71 -8.28 25.06
CA LYS A 16 -15.05 -8.87 25.18
C LYS A 16 -16.16 -7.81 25.10
N ALA A 17 -15.98 -6.67 25.77
CA ALA A 17 -16.91 -5.54 25.69
C ALA A 17 -17.00 -5.04 24.25
N ARG A 18 -15.84 -4.85 23.60
CA ARG A 18 -15.79 -4.38 22.22
C ARG A 18 -16.41 -5.35 21.21
N ALA A 19 -16.17 -6.65 21.38
CA ALA A 19 -16.80 -7.67 20.56
C ALA A 19 -18.34 -7.64 20.69
N ALA A 20 -18.85 -7.42 21.90
CA ALA A 20 -20.28 -7.28 22.13
C ALA A 20 -20.86 -6.01 21.49
N GLU A 21 -20.17 -4.86 21.58
CA GLU A 21 -20.53 -3.62 20.89
C GLU A 21 -20.63 -3.81 19.36
N GLU A 22 -19.70 -4.58 18.79
CA GLU A 22 -19.65 -4.89 17.36
C GLU A 22 -20.59 -6.04 16.94
N GLY A 23 -21.29 -6.67 17.90
CA GLY A 23 -22.23 -7.76 17.63
C GLY A 23 -21.56 -9.07 17.17
N VAL A 24 -20.27 -9.26 17.47
CA VAL A 24 -19.48 -10.43 17.06
C VAL A 24 -19.02 -11.25 18.25
N SER A 25 -18.68 -12.52 18.00
CA SER A 25 -18.07 -13.35 19.05
C SER A 25 -16.65 -12.88 19.36
N LEU A 26 -16.21 -13.03 20.62
CA LEU A 26 -14.83 -12.71 21.01
C LEU A 26 -13.80 -13.48 20.17
N LYS A 27 -14.12 -14.72 19.79
CA LYS A 27 -13.26 -15.55 18.92
C LYS A 27 -13.07 -14.89 17.56
N ASP A 28 -14.16 -14.42 16.95
CA ASP A 28 -14.12 -13.81 15.62
C ASP A 28 -13.44 -12.44 15.68
N TYR A 29 -13.70 -11.67 16.74
CA TYR A 29 -13.01 -10.41 17.02
C TYR A 29 -11.49 -10.58 17.10
N VAL A 30 -11.01 -11.53 17.92
CA VAL A 30 -9.59 -11.83 18.06
C VAL A 30 -9.00 -12.34 16.74
N ALA A 31 -9.70 -13.22 16.04
CA ALA A 31 -9.23 -13.73 14.75
C ALA A 31 -9.15 -12.62 13.67
N ALA A 32 -10.09 -11.68 13.65
CA ALA A 32 -10.05 -10.53 12.76
C ALA A 32 -8.88 -9.60 13.09
N ALA A 33 -8.67 -9.29 14.37
CA ALA A 33 -7.54 -8.47 14.83
C ALA A 33 -6.18 -9.08 14.44
N LEU A 34 -6.02 -10.39 14.62
CA LEU A 34 -4.80 -11.11 14.22
C LEU A 34 -4.58 -11.04 12.70
N ARG A 35 -5.62 -11.29 11.89
CA ARG A 35 -5.53 -11.16 10.42
C ARG A 35 -5.16 -9.75 9.99
N ALA A 36 -5.77 -8.73 10.61
CA ALA A 36 -5.47 -7.34 10.31
C ALA A 36 -4.00 -7.01 10.62
N LYS A 37 -3.49 -7.47 11.77
CA LYS A 37 -2.08 -7.27 12.16
C LYS A 37 -1.11 -7.96 11.20
N LEU A 38 -1.40 -9.21 10.81
CA LEU A 38 -0.59 -9.96 9.85
C LEU A 38 -0.60 -9.32 8.45
N LYS A 39 -1.76 -8.81 8.01
CA LYS A 39 -1.87 -8.07 6.74
C LYS A 39 -1.04 -6.77 6.79
N ASN A 40 -1.07 -6.03 7.89
CA ASN A 40 -0.33 -4.79 8.01
C ASN A 40 1.20 -5.01 7.99
N THR A 41 1.70 -6.09 8.58
CA THR A 41 3.12 -6.46 8.50
C THR A 41 3.58 -6.76 7.06
N SER A 42 2.70 -7.24 6.18
CA SER A 42 3.05 -7.40 4.75
C SER A 42 3.14 -6.08 3.98
N ASN A 43 2.61 -4.98 4.54
CA ASN A 43 2.47 -3.70 3.86
C ASN A 43 3.42 -2.62 4.40
N THR A 44 4.21 -2.91 5.44
CA THR A 44 5.14 -1.94 6.05
C THR A 44 6.44 -1.73 5.26
N ASP A 45 6.66 -2.44 4.15
CA ASP A 45 7.86 -2.22 3.31
C ASP A 45 7.61 -2.21 1.80
N THR A 46 6.36 -2.29 1.36
CA THR A 46 6.04 -2.20 -0.06
C THR A 46 5.59 -0.79 -0.36
N ARG A 47 6.54 0.10 -0.67
CA ARG A 47 6.24 1.32 -1.45
C ARG A 47 5.73 0.84 -2.82
N PRO A 48 4.41 0.75 -3.08
CA PRO A 48 3.92 -0.01 -4.24
C PRO A 48 4.29 0.69 -5.54
N TRP A 49 4.40 2.02 -5.49
CA TRP A 49 4.93 2.86 -6.56
C TRP A 49 6.42 2.63 -6.87
N MET A 50 7.18 1.97 -5.98
CA MET A 50 8.57 1.58 -6.23
C MET A 50 8.72 0.18 -6.83
N LYS A 51 7.63 -0.58 -6.99
CA LYS A 51 7.67 -1.98 -7.49
C LYS A 51 8.44 -2.14 -8.81
N HIS A 52 8.40 -1.13 -9.68
CA HIS A 52 9.08 -1.12 -10.97
C HIS A 52 10.12 0.01 -11.09
N PHE A 53 10.49 0.64 -9.97
CA PHE A 53 11.46 1.73 -10.00
C PHE A 53 12.81 1.23 -10.58
N GLY A 54 13.25 1.84 -11.68
CA GLY A 54 14.50 1.49 -12.36
C GLY A 54 14.44 0.28 -13.30
N SER A 55 13.33 -0.45 -13.42
CA SER A 55 13.24 -1.63 -14.31
C SER A 55 13.50 -1.30 -15.78
N LEU A 56 13.18 -0.07 -16.20
CA LEU A 56 13.38 0.44 -17.55
C LEU A 56 14.71 1.18 -17.75
N ALA A 57 15.65 1.10 -16.80
CA ALA A 57 16.94 1.80 -16.91
C ALA A 57 17.73 1.42 -18.17
N HIS A 58 17.55 0.20 -18.68
CA HIS A 58 18.17 -0.26 -19.93
C HIS A 58 17.69 0.51 -21.17
N LEU A 59 16.49 1.12 -21.13
CA LEU A 59 15.93 1.93 -22.22
C LEU A 59 16.42 3.38 -22.22
N ARG A 60 17.28 3.78 -21.26
CA ARG A 60 17.75 5.17 -21.11
C ARG A 60 18.26 5.80 -22.41
N LYS A 61 18.93 5.03 -23.27
CA LYS A 61 19.43 5.54 -24.56
C LYS A 61 18.30 5.86 -25.53
N GLU A 62 17.28 5.00 -25.58
CA GLU A 62 16.12 5.17 -26.45
C GLU A 62 15.21 6.30 -25.94
N THR A 63 14.99 6.37 -24.63
CA THR A 63 14.25 7.49 -24.01
C THR A 63 14.88 8.83 -24.37
N ARG A 64 16.22 8.95 -24.28
CA ARG A 64 16.93 10.18 -24.65
C ARG A 64 16.78 10.53 -26.13
N ARG A 65 16.75 9.53 -27.01
CA ARG A 65 16.54 9.76 -28.44
C ARG A 65 15.14 10.33 -28.70
N ILE A 66 14.13 9.76 -28.06
CA ILE A 66 12.74 10.23 -28.18
C ILE A 66 12.60 11.64 -27.59
N GLU A 67 13.14 11.89 -26.40
CA GLU A 67 13.14 13.22 -25.75
C GLU A 67 13.75 14.28 -26.66
N LYS A 68 14.85 13.96 -27.36
CA LYS A 68 15.46 14.88 -28.31
C LYS A 68 14.55 15.22 -29.48
N ILE A 69 13.86 14.22 -30.05
CA ILE A 69 12.92 14.45 -31.15
C ILE A 69 11.77 15.34 -30.67
N ILE A 70 11.24 15.08 -29.48
CA ILE A 70 10.18 15.89 -28.89
C ILE A 70 10.64 17.33 -28.68
N GLU A 71 11.85 17.54 -28.15
CA GLU A 71 12.40 18.88 -27.96
C GLU A 71 12.60 19.61 -29.30
N ASP A 72 13.15 18.91 -30.30
CA ASP A 72 13.38 19.49 -31.62
C ASP A 72 12.06 19.86 -32.33
N GLU A 73 10.99 19.07 -32.16
CA GLU A 73 9.69 19.28 -32.82
C GLU A 73 8.74 20.18 -32.02
N PHE A 74 8.77 20.11 -30.69
CA PHE A 74 7.76 20.68 -29.79
C PHE A 74 8.34 21.49 -28.62
N GLY A 75 9.67 21.61 -28.49
CA GLY A 75 10.32 22.35 -27.41
C GLY A 75 10.15 23.87 -27.51
N THR A 76 9.77 24.39 -28.69
CA THR A 76 9.51 25.81 -28.89
C THR A 76 8.01 26.10 -28.86
N ILE A 77 7.59 27.00 -27.98
CA ILE A 77 6.21 27.50 -27.95
C ILE A 77 6.04 28.52 -29.08
N ASN A 78 5.21 28.19 -30.05
CA ASN A 78 4.74 29.16 -31.04
C ASN A 78 3.62 30.02 -30.42
N LEU A 79 3.90 31.31 -30.24
CA LEU A 79 2.97 32.26 -29.60
C LEU A 79 1.70 32.50 -30.44
N GLU A 80 1.72 32.19 -31.73
CA GLU A 80 0.54 32.29 -32.60
C GLU A 80 -0.47 31.16 -32.35
N ASP A 81 0.00 29.98 -31.92
CA ASP A 81 -0.85 28.82 -31.60
C ASP A 81 -1.46 28.89 -30.18
N TRP A 82 -1.13 29.94 -29.41
CA TRP A 82 -1.56 30.16 -28.02
C TRP A 82 -2.67 31.24 -27.86
N LYS A 83 -3.27 31.69 -28.97
CA LYS A 83 -4.46 32.55 -29.00
C LYS A 83 -5.74 31.76 -29.14
#